data_AF-A0A8D0FIX1-F1
#
_entry.id   AF-A0A8D0FIX1-F1
#
_cell.length_a   1.000
_cell.length_b   1.000
_cell.length_c   1.000
_cell.angle_alpha   90.00
_cell.angle_beta   90.00
_cell.angle_gamma   90.00
#
_symmetry.space_group_name_H-M   'P 1'
#
loop_
_entity.id
_entity.type
_entity.pdbx_description
1 polymer ?
#
loop_
_entity_poly.entity_id
_entity_poly.type
_entity_poly.pdbx_seq_one_letter_code
_entity_poly.pdbx_strand_id
1 'polypeptide(L)'
;YGETQEGAGELQQCSFCGRKFLFTRLEKHMSICSKSQGSKRKVFDSSKARARGTELEHISLKSPSNKPPRRNNWRQKHEVFIQTLCQARQVQQILSTGGKVSDLPPLPPIDSAEYIACPYCRRRFAPQAAERHIPKCKTIKNRPPPPSQRRTAAGSKRAIRKGLFFTILFCL
;
A
#
# COMPACT_ATOMS: atom_id res chain seq x y z
N TYR A 1 -29.07 27.11 -32.84
CA TYR A 1 -27.95 28.06 -32.98
C TYR A 1 -28.12 29.13 -31.92
N GLY A 2 -27.40 29.02 -30.79
CA GLY A 2 -27.44 30.01 -29.71
C GLY A 2 -26.05 30.61 -29.57
N GLU A 3 -25.94 31.89 -29.89
CA GLU A 3 -24.70 32.68 -29.85
C GLU A 3 -24.16 32.77 -28.41
N THR A 4 -22.98 32.21 -28.16
CA THR A 4 -22.18 32.54 -26.98
C THR A 4 -21.54 33.90 -27.22
N GLN A 5 -22.18 34.95 -26.71
CA GLN A 5 -21.59 36.28 -26.66
C GLN A 5 -20.38 36.23 -25.71
N GLU A 6 -19.19 36.38 -26.28
CA GLU A 6 -17.93 36.57 -25.57
C GLU A 6 -17.96 37.92 -24.85
N GLY A 7 -18.58 37.95 -23.69
CA GLY A 7 -18.41 39.01 -22.72
C GLY A 7 -17.00 38.92 -22.14
N ALA A 8 -16.02 39.46 -22.85
CA ALA A 8 -14.68 39.79 -22.34
C ALA A 8 -14.83 40.88 -21.28
N GLY A 9 -15.44 40.54 -20.15
CA GLY A 9 -15.57 41.43 -19.01
C GLY A 9 -14.18 41.72 -18.48
N GLU A 10 -13.89 43.01 -18.34
CA GLU A 10 -12.61 43.52 -17.86
C GLU A 10 -12.19 42.82 -16.55
N LEU A 11 -11.09 42.07 -16.60
CA LEU A 11 -10.54 41.35 -15.47
C LEU A 11 -9.60 42.27 -14.69
N GLN A 12 -10.06 42.72 -13.53
CA GLN A 12 -9.31 43.57 -12.63
C GLN A 12 -8.66 42.74 -11.52
N GLN A 13 -7.46 43.13 -11.09
CA GLN A 13 -6.70 42.40 -10.06
C GLN A 13 -7.04 42.87 -8.65
N CYS A 14 -7.12 41.94 -7.70
CA CYS A 14 -7.27 42.29 -6.29
C CYS A 14 -5.96 42.86 -5.74
N SER A 15 -6.02 44.04 -5.12
CA SER A 15 -4.89 44.70 -4.44
C SER A 15 -4.31 43.92 -3.25
N PHE A 16 -5.10 43.04 -2.63
CA PHE A 16 -4.71 42.30 -1.44
C PHE A 16 -4.11 40.91 -1.73
N CYS A 17 -4.52 40.25 -2.82
CA CYS A 17 -4.06 38.88 -3.13
C CYS A 17 -3.58 38.66 -4.57
N GLY A 18 -3.61 39.69 -5.42
CA GLY A 18 -3.12 39.64 -6.81
C GLY A 18 -3.93 38.78 -7.79
N ARG A 19 -5.03 38.16 -7.35
CA ARG A 19 -5.89 37.34 -8.23
C ARG A 19 -6.78 38.22 -9.10
N LYS A 20 -7.02 37.80 -10.35
CA LYS A 20 -7.84 38.52 -11.34
C LYS A 20 -9.30 38.08 -11.29
N PHE A 21 -10.22 39.04 -11.25
CA PHE A 21 -11.66 38.81 -11.21
C PHE A 21 -12.40 39.76 -12.14
N LEU A 22 -13.60 39.36 -12.57
CA LEU A 22 -14.54 40.25 -13.23
C LEU A 22 -15.00 41.33 -12.25
N PHE A 23 -15.25 42.56 -12.72
CA PHE A 23 -15.67 43.70 -11.90
C PHE A 23 -16.79 43.35 -10.90
N THR A 24 -17.84 42.67 -11.37
CA THR A 24 -19.00 42.26 -10.56
C THR A 24 -18.65 41.31 -9.41
N ARG A 25 -17.57 40.53 -9.53
CA ARG A 25 -17.07 39.62 -8.47
C ARG A 25 -15.96 40.26 -7.65
N LEU A 26 -15.22 41.20 -8.21
CA LEU A 26 -14.07 41.84 -7.57
C LEU A 26 -14.50 42.61 -6.32
N GLU A 27 -15.62 43.34 -6.37
CA GLU A 27 -16.13 44.09 -5.23
C GLU A 27 -16.38 43.20 -4.00
N LYS A 28 -17.11 42.10 -4.19
CA LYS A 28 -17.35 41.09 -3.15
C LYS A 28 -16.05 40.44 -2.70
N HIS A 29 -15.16 40.14 -3.65
CA HIS A 29 -13.85 39.57 -3.33
C HIS A 29 -13.01 40.52 -2.46
N MET A 30 -12.94 41.82 -2.75
CA MET A 30 -12.14 42.81 -2.01
C MET A 30 -12.58 42.91 -0.54
N SER A 31 -13.89 42.92 -0.28
CA SER A 31 -14.43 43.02 1.09
C SER A 31 -14.11 41.81 1.98
N ILE A 32 -13.95 40.61 1.39
CA ILE A 32 -13.58 39.38 2.09
C ILE A 32 -12.06 39.24 2.15
N CYS A 33 -11.39 39.54 1.04
CA CYS A 33 -9.96 39.37 0.88
C CYS A 33 -9.18 40.23 1.90
N SER A 34 -9.59 41.48 2.11
CA SER A 34 -9.02 42.38 3.11
C SER A 34 -9.07 41.78 4.53
N LYS A 35 -10.17 41.14 4.91
CA LYS A 35 -10.34 40.47 6.22
C LYS A 35 -9.51 39.18 6.33
N SER A 36 -9.27 38.51 5.20
CA SER A 36 -8.56 37.23 5.16
C SER A 36 -7.04 37.35 5.22
N GLN A 37 -6.45 38.46 4.74
CA GLN A 37 -4.98 38.64 4.71
C GLN A 37 -4.36 38.71 6.11
N GLY A 38 -5.11 39.16 7.13
CA GLY A 38 -4.61 39.29 8.52
C GLY A 38 -4.87 38.08 9.43
N SER A 39 -5.74 37.13 9.03
CA SER A 39 -6.20 36.08 9.93
C SER A 39 -5.42 34.78 9.77
N LYS A 40 -4.43 34.56 10.65
CA LYS A 40 -3.80 33.23 10.81
C LYS A 40 -4.68 32.36 11.70
N ARG A 41 -5.70 31.72 11.12
CA ARG A 41 -6.54 30.76 11.86
C ARG A 41 -5.65 29.65 12.43
N LYS A 42 -5.78 29.35 13.73
CA LYS A 42 -5.04 28.25 14.36
C LYS A 42 -5.41 26.94 13.65
N VAL A 43 -4.41 26.10 13.39
CA VAL A 43 -4.64 24.75 12.85
C VAL A 43 -5.54 24.00 13.82
N PHE A 44 -6.67 23.51 13.33
CA PHE A 44 -7.62 22.77 14.12
C PHE A 44 -7.07 21.36 14.38
N ASP A 45 -6.76 21.08 15.65
CA ASP A 45 -6.34 19.76 16.08
C ASP A 45 -7.58 18.91 16.40
N SER A 46 -7.87 17.96 15.51
CA SER A 46 -8.99 17.04 15.64
C SER A 46 -8.88 16.14 16.87
N SER A 47 -7.67 15.75 17.28
CA SER A 47 -7.46 14.93 18.48
C SER A 47 -7.82 15.72 19.72
N LYS A 48 -7.36 16.98 19.80
CA LYS A 48 -7.72 17.88 20.91
C LYS A 48 -9.21 18.18 20.93
N ALA A 49 -9.83 18.40 19.78
CA ALA A 49 -11.27 18.67 19.71
C ALA A 49 -12.12 17.48 20.15
N ARG A 50 -11.70 16.24 19.86
CA ARG A 50 -12.38 15.02 20.34
C ARG A 50 -12.15 14.74 21.82
N ALA A 51 -10.99 15.10 22.36
CA ALA A 51 -10.64 14.83 23.75
C ALA A 51 -11.24 15.83 24.74
N ARG A 52 -11.54 17.07 24.32
CA ARG A 52 -12.12 18.12 25.18
C ARG A 52 -13.40 17.62 25.87
N GLY A 53 -13.46 17.77 27.19
CA GLY A 53 -14.65 17.41 27.98
C GLY A 53 -14.82 15.90 28.20
N THR A 54 -13.84 15.08 27.80
CA THR A 54 -13.79 13.66 28.13
C THR A 54 -12.62 13.40 29.08
N GLU A 55 -12.68 12.31 29.85
CA GLU A 55 -11.56 11.88 30.73
C GLU A 55 -10.23 11.71 29.95
N LEU A 56 -10.32 11.53 28.63
CA LEU A 56 -9.19 11.44 27.72
C LEU A 56 -8.37 12.74 27.60
N GLU A 57 -8.89 13.89 28.01
CA GLU A 57 -8.22 15.19 27.94
C GLU A 57 -6.88 15.18 28.70
N HIS A 58 -6.83 14.50 29.86
CA HIS A 58 -5.63 14.40 30.69
C HIS A 58 -4.67 13.27 30.26
N ILE A 59 -5.17 12.29 29.48
CA ILE A 59 -4.40 11.10 29.05
C ILE A 59 -3.66 11.38 27.74
N SER A 60 -4.25 12.20 26.85
CA SER A 60 -3.73 12.49 25.51
C SER A 60 -2.37 13.23 25.48
N LEU A 61 -1.87 13.72 26.63
CA LEU A 61 -0.59 14.43 26.73
C LEU A 61 0.60 13.49 27.03
N LYS A 62 0.37 12.21 27.32
CA LYS A 62 1.44 11.30 27.72
C LYS A 62 2.11 10.62 26.51
N SER A 63 3.30 11.14 26.23
CA SER A 63 4.41 10.56 25.46
C SER A 63 4.29 10.58 23.92
N PRO A 64 5.11 11.39 23.23
CA PRO A 64 5.55 11.02 21.89
C PRO A 64 6.36 9.74 22.05
N SER A 65 5.83 8.62 21.57
CA SER A 65 6.62 7.40 21.51
C SER A 65 7.84 7.72 20.63
N ASN A 66 9.05 7.60 21.18
CA ASN A 66 10.36 7.68 20.50
C ASN A 66 10.53 6.54 19.48
N LYS A 67 9.51 6.26 18.67
CA LYS A 67 9.62 5.40 17.50
C LYS A 67 10.43 6.21 16.48
N PRO A 68 11.51 5.65 15.90
CA PRO A 68 12.10 6.28 14.73
C PRO A 68 11.00 6.48 13.66
N PRO A 69 11.01 7.61 12.94
CA PRO A 69 10.03 7.86 11.89
C PRO A 69 10.02 6.67 10.92
N ARG A 70 8.84 6.11 10.68
CA ARG A 70 8.70 4.99 9.73
C ARG A 70 9.11 5.50 8.35
N ARG A 71 10.23 5.02 7.82
CA ARG A 71 10.64 5.28 6.45
C ARG A 71 9.57 4.75 5.48
N ASN A 72 8.93 5.64 4.76
CA ASN A 72 7.87 5.28 3.81
C ASN A 72 8.49 4.87 2.48
N ASN A 73 8.71 3.57 2.30
CA ASN A 73 9.19 2.97 1.05
C ASN A 73 8.09 2.93 -0.04
N TRP A 74 7.30 4.00 -0.20
CA TRP A 74 6.12 4.01 -1.07
C TRP A 74 6.49 3.84 -2.54
N ARG A 75 7.56 4.50 -3.00
CA ARG A 75 8.03 4.42 -4.39
C ARG A 75 8.38 2.98 -4.78
N GLN A 76 9.14 2.31 -3.90
CA GLN A 76 9.51 0.91 -4.07
C GLN A 76 8.29 -0.02 -4.08
N LYS A 77 7.35 0.17 -3.14
CA LYS A 77 6.11 -0.62 -3.09
C LYS A 77 5.22 -0.39 -4.31
N HIS A 78 5.14 0.86 -4.77
CA HIS A 78 4.39 1.24 -5.96
C HIS A 78 4.99 0.62 -7.21
N GLU A 79 6.31 0.70 -7.37
CA GLU A 79 7.01 0.10 -8.51
C GLU A 79 6.82 -1.42 -8.57
N VAL A 80 6.99 -2.11 -7.44
CA VAL A 80 6.72 -3.56 -7.34
C VAL A 80 5.26 -3.88 -7.70
N PHE A 81 4.32 -3.05 -7.26
CA PHE A 81 2.91 -3.23 -7.59
C PHE A 81 2.63 -3.06 -9.09
N ILE A 82 3.17 -2.01 -9.73
CA ILE A 82 3.03 -1.79 -11.17
C ILE A 82 3.67 -2.93 -11.96
N GLN A 83 4.87 -3.38 -11.58
CA GLN A 83 5.53 -4.52 -12.21
C GLN A 83 4.67 -5.79 -12.12
N THR A 84 4.09 -6.06 -10.95
CA THR A 84 3.20 -7.21 -10.73
C THR A 84 1.97 -7.16 -11.64
N LEU A 85 1.36 -5.97 -11.79
CA LEU A 85 0.22 -5.79 -12.69
C LEU A 85 0.59 -5.98 -14.17
N CYS A 86 1.72 -5.40 -14.61
CA CYS A 86 2.21 -5.55 -15.98
C CYS A 86 2.49 -7.02 -16.32
N GLN A 87 3.16 -7.73 -15.42
CA GLN A 87 3.46 -9.15 -15.57
C GLN A 87 2.19 -10.00 -15.60
N ALA A 88 1.20 -9.71 -14.74
CA ALA A 88 -0.08 -10.41 -14.76
C ALA A 88 -0.80 -10.25 -16.12
N ARG A 89 -0.79 -9.05 -16.70
CA ARG A 89 -1.35 -8.80 -18.04
C ARG A 89 -0.59 -9.56 -19.13
N GLN A 90 0.74 -9.62 -19.05
CA GLN A 90 1.56 -10.38 -19.99
C GLN A 90 1.26 -11.89 -19.93
N VAL A 91 1.08 -12.45 -18.74
CA VAL A 91 0.66 -13.85 -18.55
C VAL A 91 -0.70 -14.10 -19.22
N GLN A 92 -1.68 -13.21 -18.99
CA GLN A 92 -3.00 -13.33 -19.58
C GLN A 92 -2.96 -13.25 -21.12
N GLN A 93 -2.11 -12.38 -21.67
CA GLN A 93 -1.92 -12.27 -23.12
C GLN A 93 -1.34 -13.55 -23.71
N ILE A 94 -0.31 -14.13 -23.10
CA ILE A 94 0.33 -15.37 -23.58
C ILE A 94 -0.63 -16.56 -23.49
N LEU A 95 -1.45 -16.62 -22.43
CA LEU A 95 -2.52 -17.61 -22.32
C LEU A 95 -3.56 -17.47 -23.45
N SER A 96 -3.93 -16.23 -23.80
CA SER A 96 -4.90 -15.97 -24.87
C SER A 96 -4.40 -16.34 -26.27
N THR A 97 -3.09 -16.19 -26.52
CA THR A 97 -2.46 -16.55 -27.81
C THR A 97 -2.09 -18.05 -27.90
N GLY A 98 -2.45 -18.86 -26.90
CA GLY A 98 -2.17 -20.30 -26.87
C GLY A 98 -0.73 -20.66 -26.48
N GLY A 99 0.04 -19.71 -25.95
CA GLY A 99 1.40 -19.95 -25.45
C GLY A 99 1.41 -20.66 -24.10
N LYS A 100 2.51 -21.35 -23.77
CA LYS A 100 2.67 -22.06 -22.50
C LYS A 100 3.19 -21.12 -21.42
N VAL A 101 2.54 -21.14 -20.25
CA VAL A 101 2.95 -20.35 -19.07
C VAL A 101 4.36 -20.71 -18.58
N SER A 102 4.84 -21.91 -18.92
CA SER A 102 6.17 -22.41 -18.56
C SER A 102 7.33 -21.64 -19.20
N ASP A 103 7.07 -20.92 -20.29
CA ASP A 103 8.11 -20.17 -21.03
C ASP A 103 8.32 -18.76 -20.43
N LEU A 104 7.48 -18.33 -19.48
CA LEU A 104 7.71 -17.07 -18.77
C LEU A 104 8.77 -17.23 -17.68
N PRO A 105 9.63 -16.21 -17.51
CA PRO A 105 10.50 -16.12 -16.35
C PRO A 105 9.66 -16.19 -15.06
N PRO A 106 9.98 -17.09 -14.11
CA PRO A 106 9.29 -17.14 -12.84
C PRO A 106 9.47 -15.79 -12.14
N LEU A 107 8.35 -15.26 -11.62
CA LEU A 107 8.32 -13.97 -10.94
C LEU A 107 9.46 -13.91 -9.90
N PRO A 108 10.23 -12.81 -9.86
CA PRO A 108 11.22 -12.64 -8.80
C PRO A 108 10.49 -12.74 -7.46
N PRO A 109 11.03 -13.47 -6.48
CA PRO A 109 10.47 -13.47 -5.14
C PRO A 109 10.35 -12.02 -4.67
N ILE A 110 9.12 -11.59 -4.39
CA ILE A 110 8.88 -10.28 -3.76
C ILE A 110 9.33 -10.44 -2.30
N ASP A 111 10.64 -10.43 -2.09
CA ASP A 111 11.22 -10.34 -0.77
C ASP A 111 10.99 -8.91 -0.30
N SER A 112 9.86 -8.70 0.36
CA SER A 112 9.68 -7.54 1.22
C SER A 112 10.85 -7.55 2.21
N ALA A 113 11.84 -6.70 1.97
CA ALA A 113 13.17 -6.64 2.60
C ALA A 113 13.16 -6.50 4.15
N GLU A 114 11.99 -6.56 4.78
CA GLU A 114 11.76 -6.43 6.21
C GLU A 114 11.29 -7.73 6.88
N TYR A 115 11.02 -8.82 6.11
CA TYR A 115 10.51 -10.05 6.70
C TYR A 115 11.61 -10.90 7.35
N ILE A 116 11.51 -11.09 8.66
CA ILE A 116 12.43 -11.86 9.50
C ILE A 116 11.86 -13.27 9.69
N ALA A 117 12.70 -14.30 9.54
CA ALA A 117 12.32 -15.67 9.84
C ALA A 117 12.45 -15.96 11.34
N CYS A 118 11.44 -16.58 11.93
CA CYS A 118 11.51 -17.03 13.32
C CYS A 118 12.50 -18.21 13.46
N PRO A 119 13.46 -18.17 14.39
CA PRO A 119 14.47 -19.23 14.56
C PRO A 119 13.86 -20.57 14.99
N TYR A 120 12.68 -20.55 15.61
CA TYR A 120 12.05 -21.75 16.17
C TYR A 120 11.02 -22.41 15.25
N CYS A 121 10.21 -21.63 14.51
CA CYS A 121 9.14 -22.17 13.66
C CYS A 121 9.35 -21.91 12.17
N ARG A 122 10.41 -21.19 11.79
CA ARG A 122 10.78 -20.83 10.41
C ARG A 122 9.71 -20.06 9.61
N ARG A 123 8.62 -19.62 10.25
CA ARG A 123 7.64 -18.71 9.64
C ARG A 123 8.27 -17.31 9.49
N ARG A 124 8.00 -16.64 8.38
CA ARG A 124 8.48 -15.26 8.10
C ARG A 124 7.43 -14.25 8.58
N PHE A 125 7.87 -13.20 9.28
CA PHE A 125 7.01 -12.14 9.81
C PHE A 125 7.62 -10.77 9.52
N ALA A 126 6.76 -9.75 9.39
CA ALA A 126 7.18 -8.36 9.45
C ALA A 126 7.88 -8.07 10.80
N PRO A 127 8.78 -7.08 10.91
CA PRO A 127 9.68 -6.93 12.07
C PRO A 127 8.91 -6.73 13.38
N GLN A 128 7.90 -5.87 13.39
CA GLN A 128 7.02 -5.64 14.56
C GLN A 128 6.23 -6.90 14.96
N ALA A 129 5.85 -7.73 13.98
CA ALA A 129 5.18 -9.00 14.25
C ALA A 129 6.18 -10.03 14.78
N ALA A 130 7.42 -10.05 14.27
CA ALA A 130 8.49 -10.91 14.75
C ALA A 130 8.84 -10.62 16.22
N GLU A 131 8.95 -9.35 16.61
CA GLU A 131 9.19 -8.92 18.00
C GLU A 131 8.18 -9.53 18.98
N ARG A 132 6.89 -9.53 18.62
CA ARG A 132 5.82 -10.11 19.45
C ARG A 132 5.74 -11.63 19.32
N HIS A 133 6.11 -12.18 18.17
CA HIS A 133 6.01 -13.60 17.86
C HIS A 133 7.10 -14.41 18.53
N ILE A 134 8.38 -14.04 18.37
CA ILE A 134 9.55 -14.81 18.84
C ILE A 134 9.45 -15.24 20.32
N PRO A 135 9.13 -14.36 21.30
CA PRO A 135 9.08 -14.75 22.71
C PRO A 135 7.95 -15.76 23.00
N LYS A 136 6.76 -15.55 22.40
CA LYS A 136 5.65 -16.51 22.51
C LYS A 136 5.96 -17.81 21.79
N CYS A 137 6.64 -17.72 20.65
CA CYS A 137 7.03 -18.86 19.86
C CYS A 137 7.93 -19.76 20.70
N LYS A 138 8.98 -19.20 21.33
CA LYS A 138 9.95 -19.91 22.18
C LYS A 138 9.28 -20.85 23.20
N THR A 139 8.17 -20.46 23.82
CA THR A 139 7.53 -21.22 24.91
C THR A 139 6.52 -22.28 24.45
N ILE A 140 6.14 -22.33 23.18
CA ILE A 140 5.17 -23.30 22.66
C ILE A 140 5.85 -24.67 22.43
N LYS A 141 5.39 -25.70 23.15
CA LYS A 141 5.87 -27.09 23.05
C LYS A 141 5.21 -27.86 21.89
N ASN A 142 3.89 -27.81 21.75
CA ASN A 142 3.17 -28.48 20.67
C ASN A 142 3.02 -27.55 19.47
N ARG A 143 4.01 -27.52 18.58
CA ARG A 143 3.99 -26.62 17.42
C ARG A 143 3.36 -27.29 16.22
N PRO A 144 2.48 -26.58 15.48
CA PRO A 144 2.07 -27.04 14.18
C PRO A 144 3.28 -27.11 13.23
N PRO A 145 3.28 -28.05 12.28
CA PRO A 145 4.36 -28.17 11.31
C PRO A 145 4.59 -26.83 10.58
N PRO A 146 5.84 -26.55 10.17
CA PRO A 146 6.13 -25.35 9.41
C PRO A 146 5.34 -25.37 8.10
N PRO A 147 4.88 -24.20 7.61
CA PRO A 147 4.22 -24.14 6.31
C PRO A 147 5.17 -24.65 5.23
N SER A 148 4.63 -25.45 4.29
CA SER A 148 5.35 -25.88 3.10
C SER A 148 5.97 -24.67 2.41
N GLN A 149 7.30 -24.58 2.39
CA GLN A 149 7.98 -23.53 1.64
C GLN A 149 7.62 -23.70 0.17
N ARG A 150 7.08 -22.64 -0.44
CA ARG A 150 6.80 -22.63 -1.88
C ARG A 150 8.15 -22.83 -2.58
N ARG A 151 8.34 -24.00 -3.19
CA ARG A 151 9.55 -24.30 -3.96
C ARG A 151 9.68 -23.26 -5.06
N THR A 152 10.71 -22.42 -5.00
CA THR A 152 11.10 -21.61 -6.15
C THR A 152 11.43 -22.56 -7.29
N ALA A 153 11.03 -22.22 -8.52
CA ALA A 153 11.04 -23.14 -9.67
C ALA A 153 12.44 -23.63 -10.10
N ALA A 154 13.52 -23.22 -9.41
CA ALA A 154 14.91 -23.47 -9.80
C ALA A 154 15.48 -24.86 -9.41
N GLY A 155 14.65 -25.82 -8.97
CA GLY A 155 15.16 -27.12 -8.51
C GLY A 155 14.12 -28.23 -8.44
N SER A 156 13.61 -28.67 -9.59
CA SER A 156 12.79 -29.89 -9.66
C SER A 156 13.45 -30.93 -10.57
N LYS A 157 14.41 -31.70 -10.02
CA LYS A 157 14.63 -33.06 -10.52
C LYS A 157 13.41 -33.88 -10.11
N ARG A 158 12.49 -34.12 -11.03
CA ARG A 158 11.38 -35.06 -10.83
C ARG A 158 11.98 -36.46 -10.66
N ALA A 159 11.99 -36.98 -9.43
CA ALA A 159 12.05 -38.43 -9.23
C ALA A 159 10.71 -39.00 -9.72
N ILE A 160 10.71 -39.52 -10.95
CA ILE A 160 9.61 -40.32 -11.48
C ILE A 160 9.54 -41.56 -10.58
N ARG A 161 8.56 -41.59 -9.67
CA ARG A 161 8.16 -42.84 -9.01
C ARG A 161 7.55 -43.69 -10.13
N LYS A 162 8.34 -44.62 -10.68
CA LYS A 162 7.85 -45.64 -11.61
C LYS A 162 6.79 -46.44 -10.85
N GLY A 163 5.52 -46.10 -11.06
CA GLY A 163 4.42 -46.93 -10.60
C GLY A 163 4.59 -48.30 -11.24
N LEU A 164 4.60 -49.33 -10.40
CA LEU A 164 4.44 -50.71 -10.82
C LEU A 164 3.22 -50.76 -11.76
N PHE A 165 3.45 -51.09 -13.02
CA PHE A 165 2.41 -51.56 -13.92
C PHE A 165 1.89 -52.86 -13.32
N PHE A 166 0.78 -52.79 -12.59
CA PHE A 166 0.04 -53.97 -12.16
C PHE A 166 -0.67 -54.51 -13.41
N THR A 167 0.03 -55.39 -14.12
CA THR A 167 -0.55 -56.20 -15.19
C THR A 167 -1.60 -57.11 -14.57
N ILE A 168 -2.88 -56.77 -14.72
CA ILE A 168 -3.94 -57.74 -14.50
C ILE A 168 -4.01 -58.59 -15.75
N LEU A 169 -3.44 -59.79 -15.57
CA LEU A 169 -3.44 -60.90 -16.48
C LEU A 169 -4.88 -61.33 -16.78
N PHE A 170 -5.15 -61.46 -18.07
CA PHE A 170 -6.16 -62.27 -18.72
C PHE A 170 -6.63 -63.48 -17.87
N CYS A 171 -7.93 -63.59 -17.59
CA CYS A 171 -8.59 -64.85 -17.26
C CYS A 171 -10.06 -64.80 -17.75
N LEU A 172 -10.26 -65.44 -18.90
CA LEU A 172 -11.42 -66.18 -19.41
C LEU A 172 -12.82 -65.54 -19.30
#